data_AF-A0A2V7T1V3-F1
#
_entry.id   AF-A0A2V7T1V3-F1
#
_cell.length_a   1.000
_cell.length_b   1.000
_cell.length_c   1.000
_cell.angle_alpha   90.00
_cell.angle_beta   90.00
_cell.angle_gamma   90.00
#
_symmetry.space_group_name_H-M   'P 1'
#
loop_
_entity.id
_entity.type
_entity.pdbx_description
1 polymer ?
#
loop_
_entity_poly.entity_id
_entity_poly.type
_entity_poly.pdbx_seq_one_letter_code
_entity_poly.pdbx_strand_id
1 'polypeptide(L)'
;MLGLPEPIQPSLQRLITPERKLEALQHVNRGRAGVGFLWDWAKIFTISVVLFFGIKTFLVEAFKIPSGSMERTLLVGDFLLVNKVVYGAELPLVSKRLPGLRRPTRGDVIVFEWPKDRSKNFVKRLVGLPGDTLAMRDGILIRNGLALAEPYVSHSDPEADPVWEEFRWQSNFLVKTAGAAVAYHPSRNNWGPLVVPQAQYFVLGDNRDNSLDSRYWGFVPDSLLRGRPEVVYFSFAPDSSNDFAWLTHVRWTRLGERVH
;
A
#
# COMPACT_ATOMS: atom_id res chain seq x y z
N MET A 1 73.57 -27.62 71.82
CA MET A 1 73.27 -27.36 70.40
C MET A 1 72.03 -28.15 70.01
N LEU A 2 70.90 -27.48 69.87
CA LEU A 2 69.67 -28.00 69.25
C LEU A 2 69.00 -26.78 68.61
N GLY A 3 69.10 -26.70 67.29
CA GLY A 3 68.68 -25.56 66.49
C GLY A 3 67.16 -25.44 66.45
N LEU A 4 66.68 -24.21 66.62
CA LEU A 4 65.28 -23.83 66.42
C LEU A 4 64.96 -23.84 64.91
N PRO A 5 63.74 -24.26 64.51
CA PRO A 5 63.34 -24.33 63.10
C PRO A 5 63.12 -22.93 62.52
N GLU A 6 63.54 -22.72 61.26
CA GLU A 6 63.29 -21.47 60.54
C GLU A 6 61.79 -21.25 60.25
N PRO A 7 61.31 -19.99 60.29
CA PRO A 7 59.94 -19.67 59.94
C PRO A 7 59.72 -19.71 58.42
N ILE A 8 58.64 -20.38 58.02
CA ILE A 8 58.12 -20.43 56.65
C ILE A 8 57.77 -18.99 56.20
N GLN A 9 58.45 -18.49 55.15
CA GLN A 9 58.09 -17.21 54.52
C GLN A 9 56.73 -17.34 53.81
N PRO A 10 55.75 -16.46 54.09
CA PRO A 10 54.51 -16.45 53.34
C PRO A 10 54.79 -15.97 51.92
N SER A 11 54.42 -16.79 50.93
CA SER A 11 54.42 -16.41 49.52
C SER A 11 53.67 -15.09 49.34
N LEU A 12 54.38 -14.08 48.82
CA LEU A 12 53.82 -12.79 48.41
C LEU A 12 52.65 -13.01 47.43
N GLN A 13 51.44 -13.17 47.98
CA GLN A 13 50.23 -12.81 47.25
C GLN A 13 50.42 -11.34 46.88
N ARG A 14 50.63 -11.07 45.59
CA ARG A 14 50.71 -9.72 45.04
C ARG A 14 49.43 -8.99 45.40
N LEU A 15 49.45 -8.28 46.52
CA LEU A 15 48.44 -7.31 46.89
C LEU A 15 48.46 -6.26 45.79
N ILE A 16 47.52 -6.38 44.85
CA ILE A 16 47.24 -5.35 43.86
C ILE A 16 46.80 -4.15 44.68
N THR A 17 47.70 -3.18 44.85
CA THR A 17 47.40 -1.95 45.57
C THR A 17 46.21 -1.24 44.90
N PRO A 18 45.34 -0.56 45.67
CA PRO A 18 44.20 0.18 45.13
C PRO A 18 44.60 1.13 44.01
N GLU A 19 45.81 1.69 44.10
CA GLU A 19 46.37 2.60 43.10
C GLU A 19 46.72 1.90 41.80
N ARG A 20 47.32 0.70 41.84
CA ARG A 20 47.54 -0.13 40.65
C ARG A 20 46.24 -0.59 40.00
N LYS A 21 45.21 -0.84 40.81
CA LYS A 21 43.86 -1.14 40.31
C LYS A 21 43.24 0.08 39.64
N LEU A 22 43.43 1.28 40.19
CA LEU A 22 42.93 2.54 39.63
C LEU A 22 43.67 2.92 38.35
N GLU A 23 44.99 2.79 38.29
CA GLU A 23 45.79 2.99 37.07
C GLU A 23 45.39 2.00 35.97
N ALA A 24 45.19 0.73 36.31
CA ALA A 24 44.71 -0.27 35.36
C ALA A 24 43.31 0.09 34.81
N LEU A 25 42.40 0.55 35.68
CA LEU A 25 41.07 1.00 35.26
C LEU A 25 41.13 2.28 34.40
N GLN A 26 42.02 3.21 34.71
CA GLN A 26 42.23 4.43 33.91
C GLN A 26 42.85 4.12 32.54
N HIS A 27 43.79 3.17 32.47
CA HIS A 27 44.38 2.72 31.20
C HIS A 27 43.37 1.95 30.32
N VAL A 28 42.49 1.15 30.91
CA VAL A 28 41.43 0.44 30.18
C VAL A 28 40.37 1.42 29.67
N ASN A 29 40.09 2.51 30.39
CA ASN A 29 39.02 3.45 30.05
C ASN A 29 39.45 4.61 29.11
N ARG A 30 40.76 4.87 28.93
CA ARG A 30 41.26 6.05 28.18
C ARG A 30 41.36 5.91 26.65
N GLY A 31 41.16 4.73 26.05
CA GLY A 31 41.57 4.50 24.65
C GLY A 31 40.50 4.43 23.57
N ARG A 32 39.22 4.17 23.91
CA ARG A 32 38.23 3.75 22.88
C ARG A 32 36.80 4.30 23.04
N ALA A 33 36.53 5.06 24.10
CA ALA A 33 35.15 5.33 24.53
C ALA A 33 34.36 6.36 23.70
N GLY A 34 35.01 7.23 22.91
CA GLY A 34 34.33 8.30 22.16
C GLY A 34 34.24 8.04 20.65
N VAL A 35 35.38 7.95 19.98
CA VAL A 35 35.44 7.84 18.51
C VAL A 35 34.97 6.47 18.01
N GLY A 36 35.36 5.38 18.69
CA GLY A 36 34.90 4.03 18.35
C GLY A 36 33.39 3.87 18.58
N PHE A 37 32.90 4.37 19.70
CA PHE A 37 31.48 4.40 20.02
C PHE A 37 30.67 5.18 18.97
N LEU A 38 31.06 6.42 18.65
CA LEU A 38 30.39 7.22 17.62
C LEU A 38 30.42 6.56 16.24
N TRP A 39 31.53 5.90 15.89
CA TRP A 39 31.66 5.18 14.62
C TRP A 39 30.74 3.96 14.56
N ASP A 40 30.59 3.22 15.66
CA ASP A 40 29.68 2.07 15.72
C ASP A 40 28.21 2.51 15.65
N TRP A 41 27.85 3.61 16.32
CA TRP A 41 26.52 4.23 16.17
C TRP A 41 26.26 4.75 14.76
N ALA A 42 27.25 5.38 14.13
CA ALA A 42 27.13 5.86 12.77
C ALA A 42 26.86 4.71 11.79
N LYS A 43 27.56 3.57 11.92
CA LYS A 43 27.29 2.37 11.10
C LYS A 43 25.86 1.86 11.28
N ILE A 44 25.39 1.72 12.53
CA ILE A 44 24.03 1.24 12.81
C ILE A 44 23.00 2.18 12.20
N PHE A 45 23.19 3.50 12.37
CA PHE A 45 22.34 4.51 11.77
C PHE A 45 22.34 4.42 10.25
N THR A 46 23.51 4.33 9.61
CA THR A 46 23.62 4.18 8.15
C THR A 46 22.92 2.93 7.66
N ILE A 47 23.13 1.77 8.29
CA ILE A 47 22.46 0.51 7.94
C ILE A 47 20.94 0.66 8.09
N SER A 48 20.49 1.30 9.17
CA SER A 48 19.06 1.51 9.44
C SER A 48 18.42 2.42 8.39
N VAL A 49 19.10 3.48 7.98
CA VAL A 49 18.66 4.39 6.92
C VAL A 49 18.61 3.67 5.57
N VAL A 50 19.66 2.92 5.22
CA VAL A 50 19.70 2.13 3.97
C VAL A 50 18.58 1.07 3.97
N LEU A 51 18.39 0.37 5.08
CA LEU A 51 17.32 -0.61 5.22
C LEU A 51 15.94 0.05 5.13
N PHE A 52 15.73 1.18 5.81
CA PHE A 52 14.48 1.94 5.75
C PHE A 52 14.14 2.37 4.32
N PHE A 53 15.11 2.96 3.60
CA PHE A 53 14.89 3.33 2.20
C PHE A 53 14.70 2.11 1.31
N GLY A 54 15.44 1.02 1.52
CA GLY A 54 15.21 -0.24 0.82
C GLY A 54 13.78 -0.76 1.02
N ILE A 55 13.30 -0.79 2.26
CA ILE A 55 11.94 -1.22 2.59
C ILE A 55 10.90 -0.27 1.97
N LYS A 56 11.08 1.03 2.13
CA LYS A 56 10.14 2.04 1.60
C LYS A 56 10.08 2.01 0.07
N THR A 57 11.20 1.77 -0.58
CA THR A 57 11.26 1.75 -2.04
C THR A 57 10.66 0.48 -2.61
N PHE A 58 10.96 -0.69 -2.03
CA PHE A 58 10.61 -1.99 -2.64
C PHE A 58 9.43 -2.73 -2.00
N LEU A 59 9.15 -2.53 -0.71
CA LEU A 59 8.20 -3.36 0.03
C LEU A 59 6.88 -2.62 0.29
N VAL A 60 6.95 -1.44 0.90
CA VAL A 60 5.78 -0.78 1.49
C VAL A 60 5.69 0.69 1.10
N GLU A 61 4.48 1.12 0.75
CA GLU A 61 4.15 2.54 0.58
C GLU A 61 2.94 2.93 1.40
N ALA A 62 2.99 4.15 1.94
CA ALA A 62 1.92 4.71 2.72
C ALA A 62 1.10 5.68 1.86
N PHE A 63 -0.22 5.48 1.80
CA PHE A 63 -1.14 6.35 1.08
C PHE A 63 -2.24 6.86 2.01
N LYS A 64 -2.61 8.14 1.86
CA LYS A 64 -3.82 8.70 2.47
C LYS A 64 -4.98 8.63 1.49
N ILE A 65 -6.17 8.25 1.96
CA ILE A 65 -7.41 8.26 1.17
C ILE A 65 -8.07 9.64 1.24
N PRO A 66 -8.13 10.39 0.13
CA PRO A 66 -8.68 11.75 0.10
C PRO A 66 -10.14 11.81 -0.32
N SER A 67 -10.72 10.71 -0.85
CA SER A 67 -12.07 10.71 -1.45
C SER A 67 -12.88 9.48 -1.05
N GLY A 68 -14.21 9.62 -1.08
CA GLY A 68 -15.18 8.61 -0.66
C GLY A 68 -15.54 7.53 -1.70
N SER A 69 -14.83 7.48 -2.83
CA SER A 69 -15.16 6.54 -3.92
C SER A 69 -15.10 5.05 -3.55
N MET A 70 -14.44 4.72 -2.45
CA MET A 70 -14.30 3.37 -1.90
C MET A 70 -15.04 3.23 -0.55
N GLU A 71 -15.96 4.14 -0.22
CA GLU A 71 -16.75 4.10 1.02
C GLU A 71 -17.43 2.74 1.21
N ARG A 72 -17.65 2.37 2.49
CA ARG A 72 -17.90 1.01 3.02
C ARG A 72 -16.66 0.12 3.15
N THR A 73 -15.65 0.28 2.30
CA THR A 73 -14.38 -0.45 2.40
C THR A 73 -13.26 0.44 2.94
N LEU A 74 -13.10 1.63 2.36
CA LEU A 74 -12.11 2.64 2.71
C LEU A 74 -12.81 3.98 2.94
N LEU A 75 -12.48 4.62 4.05
CA LEU A 75 -13.07 5.90 4.44
C LEU A 75 -12.09 7.04 4.16
N VAL A 76 -12.65 8.23 3.91
CA VAL A 76 -11.83 9.44 3.83
C VAL A 76 -11.11 9.65 5.16
N GLY A 77 -9.79 9.90 5.07
CA GLY A 77 -8.91 10.02 6.23
C GLY A 77 -8.22 8.72 6.65
N ASP A 78 -8.49 7.59 5.98
CA ASP A 78 -7.70 6.37 6.17
C ASP A 78 -6.30 6.51 5.59
N PHE A 79 -5.33 5.92 6.27
CA PHE A 79 -3.97 5.73 5.80
C PHE A 79 -3.68 4.25 5.62
N LEU A 80 -3.23 3.89 4.43
CA LEU A 80 -3.06 2.50 3.98
C LEU A 80 -1.59 2.14 3.89
N LEU A 81 -1.25 0.94 4.36
CA LEU A 81 0.01 0.27 4.01
C LEU A 81 -0.25 -0.58 2.76
N VAL A 82 0.44 -0.20 1.68
CA VAL A 82 0.34 -0.85 0.37
C VAL A 82 1.55 -1.73 0.15
N ASN A 83 1.28 -3.00 -0.16
CA ASN A 83 2.30 -3.97 -0.52
C ASN A 83 2.61 -3.86 -2.02
N LYS A 84 3.83 -3.43 -2.34
CA LYS A 84 4.33 -3.25 -3.72
C LYS A 84 4.80 -4.55 -4.36
N VAL A 85 5.24 -5.52 -3.55
CA VAL A 85 5.88 -6.74 -4.05
C VAL A 85 4.88 -7.66 -4.75
N VAL A 86 3.60 -7.59 -4.36
CA VAL A 86 2.55 -8.47 -4.92
C VAL A 86 2.49 -8.33 -6.44
N TYR A 87 2.50 -7.10 -6.97
CA TYR A 87 2.34 -6.82 -8.41
C TYR A 87 3.63 -6.39 -9.12
N GLY A 88 4.76 -6.37 -8.39
CA GLY A 88 6.07 -6.02 -8.92
C GLY A 88 6.47 -4.60 -8.56
N ALA A 89 7.51 -4.49 -7.72
CA ALA A 89 8.04 -3.19 -7.31
C ALA A 89 8.79 -2.52 -8.48
N GLU A 90 8.62 -1.21 -8.62
CA GLU A 90 9.44 -0.43 -9.54
C GLU A 90 10.84 -0.21 -8.98
N LEU A 91 11.83 -0.39 -9.86
CA LEU A 91 13.20 -0.10 -9.50
C LEU A 91 13.42 1.41 -9.48
N PRO A 92 14.00 1.98 -8.41
CA PRO A 92 14.44 3.35 -8.46
C PRO A 92 15.53 3.47 -9.53
N LEU A 93 15.54 4.60 -10.26
CA LEU A 93 16.53 4.93 -11.32
C LEU A 93 16.43 4.11 -12.61
N VAL A 94 15.73 2.99 -12.62
CA VAL A 94 15.53 2.15 -13.80
C VAL A 94 14.02 2.05 -14.05
N SER A 95 13.53 2.47 -15.21
CA SER A 95 12.10 2.39 -15.57
C SER A 95 11.59 0.95 -15.82
N LYS A 96 12.12 -0.02 -15.07
CA LYS A 96 11.77 -1.45 -15.11
C LYS A 96 11.14 -1.87 -13.79
N ARG A 97 10.26 -2.87 -13.88
CA ARG A 97 9.58 -3.50 -12.75
C ARG A 97 10.21 -4.84 -12.43
N LEU A 98 10.30 -5.15 -11.15
CA LEU A 98 10.58 -6.51 -10.69
C LEU A 98 9.36 -7.40 -11.00
N PRO A 99 9.57 -8.72 -11.23
CA PRO A 99 8.45 -9.64 -11.38
C PRO A 99 7.60 -9.63 -10.10
N GLY A 100 6.28 -9.52 -10.27
CA GLY A 100 5.34 -9.61 -9.15
C GLY A 100 5.25 -11.03 -8.60
N LEU A 101 5.00 -11.15 -7.30
CA LEU A 101 4.80 -12.45 -6.64
C LEU A 101 3.50 -13.14 -7.11
N ARG A 102 2.48 -12.36 -7.49
CA ARG A 102 1.17 -12.87 -7.88
C ARG A 102 0.53 -11.93 -8.89
N ARG A 103 -0.28 -12.48 -9.80
CA ARG A 103 -1.13 -11.65 -10.67
C ARG A 103 -2.35 -11.13 -9.90
N PRO A 104 -2.82 -9.90 -10.18
CA PRO A 104 -4.07 -9.38 -9.62
C PRO A 104 -5.22 -10.36 -9.85
N THR A 105 -6.07 -10.50 -8.83
CA THR A 105 -7.25 -11.34 -8.89
C THR A 105 -8.51 -10.50 -8.75
N ARG A 106 -9.64 -11.07 -9.21
CA ARG A 106 -10.95 -10.43 -9.07
C ARG A 106 -11.25 -10.14 -7.60
N GLY A 107 -11.83 -8.98 -7.34
CA GLY A 107 -12.15 -8.51 -6.00
C GLY A 107 -10.98 -7.80 -5.30
N ASP A 108 -9.74 -7.90 -5.80
CA ASP A 108 -8.62 -7.17 -5.18
C ASP A 108 -8.90 -5.67 -5.22
N VAL A 109 -8.78 -5.01 -4.07
CA VAL A 109 -8.58 -3.56 -4.03
C VAL A 109 -7.15 -3.30 -4.50
N ILE A 110 -6.97 -2.40 -5.45
CA ILE A 110 -5.67 -2.13 -6.07
C ILE A 110 -5.37 -0.64 -6.08
N VAL A 111 -4.09 -0.31 -5.89
CA VAL A 111 -3.55 1.03 -6.12
C VAL A 111 -2.89 1.05 -7.49
N PHE A 112 -3.17 2.08 -8.28
CA PHE A 112 -2.62 2.24 -9.63
C PHE A 112 -2.49 3.72 -9.99
N GLU A 113 -1.62 4.01 -10.95
CA GLU A 113 -1.54 5.34 -11.56
C GLU A 113 -2.71 5.57 -12.51
N TRP A 114 -3.34 6.74 -12.40
CA TRP A 114 -4.46 7.08 -13.25
C TRP A 114 -4.02 7.15 -14.74
N PRO A 115 -4.68 6.42 -15.67
CA PRO A 115 -4.24 6.37 -17.06
C PRO A 115 -4.20 7.73 -17.78
N LYS A 116 -4.99 8.71 -17.35
CA LYS A 116 -5.02 10.06 -17.96
C LYS A 116 -3.96 11.00 -17.40
N ASP A 117 -3.54 10.81 -16.15
CA ASP A 117 -2.52 11.62 -15.48
C ASP A 117 -1.80 10.76 -14.43
N ARG A 118 -0.61 10.29 -14.81
CA ARG A 118 0.21 9.38 -14.00
C ARG A 118 0.79 10.01 -12.74
N SER A 119 0.63 11.33 -12.53
CA SER A 119 0.99 11.97 -11.27
C SER A 119 0.03 11.63 -10.13
N LYS A 120 -1.15 11.06 -10.45
CA LYS A 120 -2.20 10.74 -9.49
C LYS A 120 -2.35 9.23 -9.32
N ASN A 121 -2.41 8.81 -8.07
CA ASN A 121 -2.72 7.43 -7.69
C ASN A 121 -4.19 7.29 -7.32
N PHE A 122 -4.81 6.20 -7.76
CA PHE A 122 -6.19 5.86 -7.47
C PHE A 122 -6.27 4.51 -6.78
N VAL A 123 -7.28 4.37 -5.92
CA VAL A 123 -7.64 3.10 -5.28
C VAL A 123 -9.03 2.71 -5.77
N LYS A 124 -9.13 1.51 -6.35
CA LYS A 124 -10.37 0.94 -6.88
C LYS A 124 -10.38 -0.57 -6.70
N ARG A 125 -11.55 -1.19 -6.79
CA ARG A 125 -11.70 -2.65 -6.80
C ARG A 125 -11.60 -3.19 -8.22
N LEU A 126 -10.80 -4.23 -8.39
CA LEU A 126 -10.65 -4.95 -9.64
C LEU A 126 -11.87 -5.87 -9.86
N VAL A 127 -12.69 -5.56 -10.86
CA VAL A 127 -13.90 -6.35 -11.16
C VAL A 127 -13.76 -7.21 -12.41
N GLY A 128 -12.90 -6.82 -13.35
CA GLY A 128 -12.65 -7.53 -14.61
C GLY A 128 -11.18 -7.79 -14.88
N LEU A 129 -10.88 -9.04 -15.22
CA LEU A 129 -9.58 -9.50 -15.70
C LEU A 129 -9.56 -9.62 -17.23
N PRO A 130 -8.37 -9.70 -17.86
CA PRO A 130 -8.24 -9.98 -19.28
C PRO A 130 -9.15 -11.11 -19.77
N GLY A 131 -9.92 -10.85 -20.82
CA GLY A 131 -10.86 -11.80 -21.41
C GLY A 131 -12.25 -11.85 -20.75
N ASP A 132 -12.45 -11.20 -19.59
CA ASP A 132 -13.79 -11.07 -19.02
C ASP A 132 -14.67 -10.20 -19.93
N THR A 133 -15.96 -10.51 -19.97
CA THR A 133 -17.00 -9.68 -20.56
C THR A 133 -17.79 -9.02 -19.45
N LEU A 134 -17.92 -7.69 -19.47
CA LEU A 134 -18.57 -6.91 -18.42
C LEU A 134 -19.73 -6.09 -18.98
N ALA A 135 -20.86 -6.12 -18.31
CA ALA A 135 -21.99 -5.22 -18.58
C ALA A 135 -22.52 -4.67 -17.25
N MET A 136 -23.27 -3.59 -17.32
CA MET A 136 -24.07 -3.10 -16.21
C MET A 136 -25.50 -2.92 -16.67
N ARG A 137 -26.45 -3.37 -15.86
CA ARG A 137 -27.88 -3.21 -16.08
C ARG A 137 -28.51 -2.74 -14.78
N ASP A 138 -29.14 -1.59 -14.81
CA ASP A 138 -29.77 -0.97 -13.65
C ASP A 138 -28.83 -0.91 -12.42
N GLY A 139 -27.56 -0.58 -12.68
CA GLY A 139 -26.51 -0.46 -11.65
C GLY A 139 -25.90 -1.79 -11.19
N ILE A 140 -26.46 -2.94 -11.61
CA ILE A 140 -25.96 -4.26 -11.27
C ILE A 140 -24.87 -4.67 -12.26
N LEU A 141 -23.68 -4.99 -11.75
CA LEU A 141 -22.58 -5.51 -12.57
C LEU A 141 -22.86 -6.96 -13.00
N ILE A 142 -22.74 -7.21 -14.29
CA ILE A 142 -22.84 -8.52 -14.92
C ILE A 142 -21.47 -8.87 -15.50
N ARG A 143 -20.93 -10.02 -15.11
CA ARG A 143 -19.66 -10.54 -15.65
C ARG A 143 -19.87 -11.89 -16.30
N ASN A 144 -19.40 -12.05 -17.53
CA ASN A 144 -19.52 -13.27 -18.32
C ASN A 144 -20.97 -13.79 -18.37
N GLY A 145 -21.95 -12.87 -18.42
CA GLY A 145 -23.38 -13.17 -18.44
C GLY A 145 -24.04 -13.39 -17.08
N LEU A 146 -23.29 -13.41 -15.98
CA LEU A 146 -23.81 -13.63 -14.63
C LEU A 146 -23.81 -12.33 -13.82
N ALA A 147 -24.94 -12.00 -13.19
CA ALA A 147 -25.02 -10.90 -12.24
C ALA A 147 -24.14 -11.19 -11.01
N LEU A 148 -23.36 -10.19 -10.58
CA LEU A 148 -22.49 -10.31 -9.42
C LEU A 148 -23.20 -9.85 -8.15
N ALA A 149 -23.05 -10.65 -7.08
CA ALA A 149 -23.33 -10.20 -5.73
C ALA A 149 -22.13 -9.40 -5.21
N GLU A 150 -22.32 -8.09 -5.02
CA GLU A 150 -21.29 -7.17 -4.54
C GLU A 150 -21.69 -6.57 -3.17
N PRO A 151 -21.58 -7.31 -2.04
CA PRO A 151 -22.07 -6.84 -0.73
C PRO A 151 -21.30 -5.61 -0.19
N TYR A 152 -20.14 -5.31 -0.77
CA TYR A 152 -19.33 -4.13 -0.47
C TYR A 152 -19.81 -2.86 -1.20
N VAL A 153 -20.69 -2.99 -2.20
CA VAL A 153 -21.14 -1.85 -3.01
C VAL A 153 -22.14 -0.99 -2.24
N SER A 154 -21.99 0.32 -2.39
CA SER A 154 -22.96 1.34 -1.98
C SER A 154 -23.51 2.05 -3.20
N HIS A 155 -24.83 2.26 -3.21
CA HIS A 155 -25.51 3.15 -4.14
C HIS A 155 -26.04 4.36 -3.36
N SER A 156 -25.28 5.46 -3.38
CA SER A 156 -25.67 6.69 -2.68
C SER A 156 -26.70 7.52 -3.45
N ASP A 157 -26.85 7.29 -4.75
CA ASP A 157 -27.78 7.98 -5.64
C ASP A 157 -28.25 7.01 -6.74
N PRO A 158 -29.09 6.01 -6.38
CA PRO A 158 -29.49 4.94 -7.30
C PRO A 158 -30.42 5.41 -8.42
N GLU A 159 -31.18 6.50 -8.20
CA GLU A 159 -32.15 7.03 -9.17
C GLU A 159 -31.48 7.82 -10.30
N ALA A 160 -30.29 8.37 -10.06
CA ALA A 160 -29.53 9.04 -11.09
C ALA A 160 -28.90 8.03 -12.07
N ASP A 161 -29.05 8.24 -13.36
CA ASP A 161 -28.28 7.51 -14.37
C ASP A 161 -27.73 8.48 -15.44
N PRO A 162 -26.73 9.29 -15.07
CA PRO A 162 -26.24 10.32 -15.96
C PRO A 162 -25.53 9.70 -17.17
N VAL A 163 -25.69 10.36 -18.32
CA VAL A 163 -24.98 10.04 -19.55
C VAL A 163 -23.86 11.06 -19.72
N TRP A 164 -22.65 10.57 -19.96
CA TRP A 164 -21.46 11.40 -20.14
C TRP A 164 -20.78 11.07 -21.47
N GLU A 165 -20.18 12.08 -22.09
CA GLU A 165 -19.48 11.93 -23.37
C GLU A 165 -18.30 10.96 -23.28
N GLU A 166 -17.67 10.91 -22.12
CA GLU A 166 -16.58 10.03 -21.78
C GLU A 166 -16.95 8.57 -22.01
N PHE A 167 -18.19 8.16 -21.77
CA PHE A 167 -18.61 6.76 -21.92
C PHE A 167 -18.56 6.24 -23.36
N ARG A 168 -18.46 7.13 -24.36
CA ARG A 168 -18.39 6.74 -25.78
C ARG A 168 -17.20 5.87 -26.13
N TRP A 169 -16.10 5.90 -25.35
CA TRP A 169 -14.92 5.04 -25.55
C TRP A 169 -15.29 3.55 -25.59
N GLN A 170 -16.33 3.16 -24.87
CA GLN A 170 -16.79 1.78 -24.67
C GLN A 170 -17.22 1.11 -25.98
N SER A 171 -17.75 1.89 -26.93
CA SER A 171 -18.18 1.39 -28.26
C SER A 171 -17.09 0.58 -28.98
N ASN A 172 -15.81 0.93 -28.77
CA ASN A 172 -14.66 0.25 -29.36
C ASN A 172 -14.41 -1.16 -28.80
N PHE A 173 -15.00 -1.48 -27.65
CA PHE A 173 -14.75 -2.72 -26.90
C PHE A 173 -16.02 -3.55 -26.70
N LEU A 174 -17.12 -3.18 -27.37
CA LEU A 174 -18.33 -3.98 -27.36
C LEU A 174 -18.05 -5.38 -27.90
N VAL A 175 -18.63 -6.38 -27.25
CA VAL A 175 -18.75 -7.71 -27.85
C VAL A 175 -19.52 -7.53 -29.15
N LYS A 176 -18.90 -7.88 -30.29
CA LYS A 176 -19.49 -7.74 -31.63
C LYS A 176 -20.69 -8.68 -31.79
N THR A 177 -21.85 -8.28 -31.29
CA THR A 177 -23.15 -8.86 -31.64
C THR A 177 -23.82 -7.96 -32.68
N ALA A 178 -24.43 -8.58 -33.70
CA ALA A 178 -24.90 -7.91 -34.92
C ALA A 178 -25.90 -6.75 -34.71
N GLY A 179 -26.49 -6.59 -33.52
CA GLY A 179 -27.44 -5.52 -33.19
C GLY A 179 -26.92 -4.44 -32.22
N ALA A 180 -25.74 -4.59 -31.61
CA ALA A 180 -25.32 -3.71 -30.51
C ALA A 180 -24.69 -2.39 -30.98
N ALA A 181 -24.10 -2.32 -32.17
CA ALA A 181 -23.25 -1.18 -32.56
C ALA A 181 -24.02 0.05 -33.10
N VAL A 182 -25.27 -0.09 -33.55
CA VAL A 182 -25.98 0.98 -34.27
C VAL A 182 -26.69 1.98 -33.33
N ALA A 183 -26.96 1.59 -32.07
CA ALA A 183 -27.70 2.43 -31.11
C ALA A 183 -27.12 2.36 -29.67
N TYR A 184 -25.82 2.11 -29.52
CA TYR A 184 -25.19 2.02 -28.21
C TYR A 184 -25.04 3.40 -27.55
N HIS A 185 -25.87 3.65 -26.53
CA HIS A 185 -25.86 4.88 -25.72
C HIS A 185 -25.62 4.51 -24.26
N PRO A 186 -24.35 4.38 -23.83
CA PRO A 186 -24.04 3.99 -22.47
C PRO A 186 -24.35 5.11 -21.48
N SER A 187 -24.88 4.73 -20.33
CA SER A 187 -25.02 5.56 -19.15
C SER A 187 -24.12 5.03 -18.02
N ARG A 188 -24.20 5.63 -16.82
CA ARG A 188 -23.43 5.17 -15.66
C ARG A 188 -23.84 3.76 -15.22
N ASN A 189 -25.15 3.48 -15.27
CA ASN A 189 -25.79 2.29 -14.74
C ASN A 189 -26.20 1.29 -15.84
N ASN A 190 -26.13 1.67 -17.12
CA ASN A 190 -26.50 0.81 -18.25
C ASN A 190 -25.44 0.87 -19.36
N TRP A 191 -24.63 -0.19 -19.49
CA TRP A 191 -23.56 -0.28 -20.48
C TRP A 191 -23.10 -1.72 -20.73
N GLY A 192 -22.28 -1.90 -21.78
CA GLY A 192 -21.73 -3.17 -22.20
C GLY A 192 -22.70 -4.06 -23.00
N PRO A 193 -22.35 -5.32 -23.26
CA PRO A 193 -21.15 -6.00 -22.77
C PRO A 193 -19.84 -5.55 -23.44
N LEU A 194 -18.81 -5.30 -22.63
CA LEU A 194 -17.45 -4.91 -23.02
C LEU A 194 -16.47 -6.07 -22.78
N VAL A 195 -15.55 -6.32 -23.70
CA VAL A 195 -14.47 -7.29 -23.51
C VAL A 195 -13.25 -6.60 -22.92
N VAL A 196 -12.74 -7.11 -21.80
CA VAL A 196 -11.50 -6.62 -21.18
C VAL A 196 -10.29 -7.07 -22.03
N PRO A 197 -9.47 -6.15 -22.55
CA PRO A 197 -8.30 -6.49 -23.36
C PRO A 197 -7.21 -7.24 -22.57
N GLN A 198 -6.28 -7.85 -23.30
CA GLN A 198 -5.09 -8.46 -22.70
C GLN A 198 -4.23 -7.43 -21.98
N ALA A 199 -3.60 -7.83 -20.86
CA ALA A 199 -2.77 -6.98 -20.01
C ALA A 199 -3.46 -5.70 -19.49
N GLN A 200 -4.79 -5.71 -19.41
CA GLN A 200 -5.59 -4.61 -18.88
C GLN A 200 -6.64 -5.12 -17.89
N TYR A 201 -7.08 -4.23 -17.02
CA TYR A 201 -8.05 -4.49 -15.97
C TYR A 201 -9.21 -3.51 -16.03
N PHE A 202 -10.39 -3.93 -15.61
CA PHE A 202 -11.52 -3.03 -15.38
C PHE A 202 -11.75 -2.86 -13.89
N VAL A 203 -11.75 -1.61 -13.43
CA VAL A 203 -11.81 -1.29 -12.00
C VAL A 203 -12.99 -0.38 -11.70
N LEU A 204 -13.59 -0.56 -10.53
CA LEU A 204 -14.78 0.16 -10.10
C LEU A 204 -14.63 0.60 -8.64
N GLY A 205 -15.24 1.73 -8.29
CA GLY A 205 -15.32 2.14 -6.88
C GLY A 205 -16.45 1.43 -6.17
N ASP A 206 -16.28 1.17 -4.87
CA ASP A 206 -17.29 0.53 -4.04
C ASP A 206 -18.49 1.48 -3.78
N ASN A 207 -18.24 2.79 -3.71
CA ASN A 207 -19.30 3.79 -3.81
C ASN A 207 -19.63 4.01 -5.30
N ARG A 208 -20.54 3.20 -5.84
CA ARG A 208 -20.84 3.07 -7.28
C ARG A 208 -21.26 4.38 -7.91
N ASP A 209 -21.93 5.21 -7.13
CA ASP A 209 -22.59 6.40 -7.64
C ASP A 209 -21.68 7.63 -7.55
N ASN A 210 -20.71 7.59 -6.62
CA ASN A 210 -19.73 8.64 -6.36
C ASN A 210 -18.29 8.16 -6.62
N SER A 211 -18.06 7.55 -7.78
CA SER A 211 -16.75 7.02 -8.16
C SER A 211 -16.40 7.35 -9.60
N LEU A 212 -15.34 8.15 -9.77
CA LEU A 212 -14.62 8.25 -11.03
C LEU A 212 -13.74 7.00 -11.19
N ASP A 213 -14.10 6.12 -12.13
CA ASP A 213 -13.48 4.80 -12.35
C ASP A 213 -13.46 4.38 -13.83
N SER A 214 -13.24 3.09 -14.13
CA SER A 214 -13.09 2.61 -15.52
C SER A 214 -14.27 2.91 -16.42
N ARG A 215 -15.48 3.17 -15.89
CA ARG A 215 -16.61 3.63 -16.71
C ARG A 215 -16.26 4.91 -17.48
N TYR A 216 -15.52 5.82 -16.86
CA TYR A 216 -15.20 7.16 -17.38
C TYR A 216 -13.92 7.19 -18.21
N TRP A 217 -12.88 6.44 -17.86
CA TRP A 217 -11.57 6.54 -18.52
C TRP A 217 -11.10 5.29 -19.22
N GLY A 218 -11.83 4.17 -19.13
CA GLY A 218 -11.44 2.90 -19.73
C GLY A 218 -10.67 1.97 -18.83
N PHE A 219 -9.99 1.01 -19.45
CA PHE A 219 -9.23 0.00 -18.74
C PHE A 219 -7.93 0.53 -18.16
N VAL A 220 -7.43 -0.16 -17.14
CA VAL A 220 -6.15 0.13 -16.49
C VAL A 220 -5.12 -0.88 -16.97
N PRO A 221 -4.06 -0.46 -17.70
CA PRO A 221 -2.96 -1.35 -18.06
C PRO A 221 -2.26 -1.93 -16.83
N ASP A 222 -1.81 -3.18 -16.93
CA ASP A 222 -1.05 -3.87 -15.88
C ASP A 222 0.21 -3.11 -15.46
N SER A 223 0.84 -2.43 -16.42
CA SER A 223 1.99 -1.57 -16.19
C SER A 223 1.72 -0.33 -15.33
N LEU A 224 0.47 -0.02 -14.99
CA LEU A 224 0.12 1.09 -14.09
C LEU A 224 -0.18 0.65 -12.67
N LEU A 225 -0.22 -0.66 -12.39
CA LEU A 225 -0.44 -1.15 -11.03
C LEU A 225 0.73 -0.77 -10.12
N ARG A 226 0.41 -0.34 -8.91
CA ARG A 226 1.37 0.14 -7.91
C ARG A 226 1.47 -0.81 -6.72
N GLY A 227 0.37 -1.45 -6.35
CA GLY A 227 0.35 -2.44 -5.27
C GLY A 227 -1.05 -2.76 -4.79
N ARG A 228 -1.11 -3.54 -3.71
CA ARG A 228 -2.35 -3.93 -3.00
C ARG A 228 -2.35 -3.29 -1.61
N PRO A 229 -3.36 -2.47 -1.25
CA PRO A 229 -3.53 -2.05 0.13
C PRO A 229 -3.89 -3.26 0.98
N GLU A 230 -3.17 -3.48 2.08
CA GLU A 230 -3.38 -4.64 2.96
C GLU A 230 -4.01 -4.23 4.28
N VAL A 231 -3.56 -3.11 4.87
CA VAL A 231 -3.92 -2.72 6.23
C VAL A 231 -4.13 -1.20 6.31
N VAL A 232 -5.15 -0.79 7.05
CA VAL A 232 -5.32 0.59 7.53
C VAL A 232 -4.47 0.77 8.79
N TYR A 233 -3.40 1.57 8.72
CA TYR A 233 -2.48 1.76 9.85
C TYR A 233 -2.75 3.02 10.66
N PHE A 234 -3.59 3.91 10.14
CA PHE A 234 -4.07 5.09 10.84
C PHE A 234 -5.36 5.57 10.18
N SER A 235 -6.28 6.15 10.94
CA SER A 235 -7.52 6.70 10.40
C SER A 235 -8.03 7.82 11.29
N PHE A 236 -8.52 8.88 10.67
CA PHE A 236 -9.20 9.97 11.35
C PHE A 236 -10.42 10.42 10.54
N ALA A 237 -11.39 11.04 11.20
CA ALA A 237 -12.48 11.72 10.52
C ALA A 237 -12.05 13.15 10.18
N PRO A 238 -11.86 13.50 8.90
CA PRO A 238 -11.62 14.88 8.53
C PRO A 238 -12.84 15.73 8.85
N ASP A 239 -12.62 16.87 9.47
CA ASP A 239 -13.65 17.87 9.77
C ASP A 239 -13.18 19.20 9.17
N SER A 240 -14.05 19.88 8.41
CA SER A 240 -13.74 21.18 7.80
C SER A 240 -13.59 22.31 8.82
N SER A 241 -14.05 22.10 10.06
CA SER A 241 -14.05 23.11 11.13
C SER A 241 -12.89 22.98 12.13
N ASN A 242 -12.10 21.90 12.06
CA ASN A 242 -11.04 21.62 13.03
C ASN A 242 -9.74 21.15 12.35
N ASP A 243 -8.75 22.03 12.33
CA ASP A 243 -7.42 21.78 11.75
C ASP A 243 -6.65 20.63 12.43
N PHE A 244 -7.00 20.29 13.67
CA PHE A 244 -6.38 19.21 14.46
C PHE A 244 -7.22 17.93 14.51
N ALA A 245 -8.17 17.75 13.59
CA ALA A 245 -9.01 16.55 13.55
C ALA A 245 -8.21 15.24 13.47
N TRP A 246 -6.99 15.29 12.93
CA TRP A 246 -6.06 14.15 12.91
C TRP A 246 -5.57 13.71 14.30
N LEU A 247 -5.70 14.55 15.34
CA LEU A 247 -5.42 14.19 16.74
C LEU A 247 -6.69 13.89 17.54
N THR A 248 -7.77 14.62 17.28
CA THR A 248 -8.98 14.58 18.13
C THR A 248 -10.05 13.60 17.64
N HIS A 249 -10.10 13.32 16.33
CA HIS A 249 -11.12 12.47 15.70
C HIS A 249 -10.52 11.19 15.11
N VAL A 250 -9.58 10.59 15.84
CA VAL A 250 -8.95 9.31 15.45
C VAL A 250 -9.98 8.18 15.54
N ARG A 251 -10.09 7.41 14.46
CA ARG A 251 -10.97 6.24 14.37
C ARG A 251 -10.19 4.99 14.79
N TRP A 252 -10.07 4.77 16.10
CA TRP A 252 -9.29 3.65 16.66
C TRP A 252 -9.75 2.27 16.19
N THR A 253 -11.04 2.11 15.88
CA THR A 253 -11.62 0.85 15.38
C THR A 253 -11.11 0.43 14.00
N ARG A 254 -10.59 1.38 13.20
CA ARG A 254 -10.02 1.12 11.88
C ARG A 254 -8.57 0.64 11.94
N LEU A 255 -7.89 0.83 13.08
CA LEU A 255 -6.47 0.52 13.20
C LEU A 255 -6.23 -0.98 13.06
N GLY A 256 -5.41 -1.37 12.08
CA GLY A 256 -5.10 -2.78 11.79
C GLY A 256 -6.16 -3.49 10.94
N GLU A 257 -7.21 -2.79 10.51
CA GLU A 257 -8.25 -3.38 9.68
C GLU A 257 -7.68 -3.80 8.32
N ARG A 258 -8.00 -5.03 7.91
CA ARG A 258 -7.56 -5.58 6.63
C ARG A 258 -8.45 -5.11 5.50
N VAL A 259 -7.83 -4.62 4.43
CA VAL A 259 -8.55 -4.21 3.23
C VAL A 259 -8.88 -5.45 2.40
N HIS A 260 -10.18 -5.70 2.17
CA HIS A 260 -10.67 -6.83 1.39
C HIS A 260 -11.86 -6.46 0.50
#